data_AF-A0A220MLS3-F1
#
_entry.id   AF-A0A220MLS3-F1
#
_cell.length_a   1.000
_cell.length_b   1.000
_cell.length_c   1.000
_cell.angle_alpha   90.00
_cell.angle_beta   90.00
_cell.angle_gamma   90.00
#
_symmetry.space_group_name_H-M   'P 1'
#
loop_
_entity.id
_entity.type
_entity.pdbx_description
1 polymer ?
#
loop_
_entity_poly.entity_id
_entity_poly.type
_entity_poly.pdbx_seq_one_letter_code
_entity_poly.pdbx_strand_id
1 'polypeptide(L)' 'MAFWALAFSMKWVTVEKLRLAVKTTSNPFGEISPEEFKQITNQDF' A
#
# COMPACT_ATOMS: atom_id res chain seq x y z
N MET A 1 7.65 -3.05 0.82
CA MET A 1 7.74 -1.57 0.82
C MET A 1 8.32 -0.95 -0.47
N ALA A 2 9.58 -1.20 -0.84
CA ALA A 2 10.28 -0.44 -1.90
C ALA A 2 9.59 -0.45 -3.28
N PHE A 3 9.07 -1.61 -3.71
CA PHE A 3 8.32 -1.74 -4.97
C PHE A 3 7.05 -0.88 -4.97
N TRP A 4 6.26 -0.94 -3.89
CA TRP A 4 4.99 -0.24 -3.77
C TRP A 4 5.14 1.28 -3.66
N ALA A 5 6.19 1.75 -2.97
CA ALA A 5 6.54 3.16 -2.93
C ALA A 5 6.89 3.70 -4.33
N LEU A 6 7.70 2.95 -5.09
CA LEU A 6 8.06 3.30 -6.47
C LEU A 6 6.82 3.25 -7.39
N ALA A 7 6.03 2.19 -7.31
CA ALA A 7 4.82 2.01 -8.13
C ALA A 7 3.81 3.13 -7.88
N PHE A 8 3.64 3.57 -6.63
CA PHE A 8 2.77 4.69 -6.29
C PHE A 8 3.35 6.03 -6.77
N SER A 9 4.65 6.27 -6.55
CA SER A 9 5.34 7.48 -7.03
C SER A 9 5.30 7.61 -8.56
N MET A 10 5.38 6.49 -9.28
CA MET A 10 5.30 6.43 -10.74
C MET A 10 3.86 6.38 -11.26
N LYS A 11 2.86 6.44 -10.35
CA LYS A 11 1.42 6.35 -10.65
C LYS A 11 1.02 5.08 -11.40
N TRP A 12 1.78 3.99 -11.23
CA TRP A 12 1.44 2.67 -11.78
C TRP A 12 0.26 2.03 -11.05
N VAL A 13 0.06 2.42 -9.79
CA VAL A 13 -1.03 1.96 -8.94
C VAL A 13 -1.72 3.15 -8.28
N THR A 14 -3.04 3.04 -8.12
CA THR A 14 -3.85 4.01 -7.37
C THR A 14 -3.83 3.68 -5.89
N VAL A 15 -4.27 4.63 -5.06
CA VAL A 15 -4.45 4.42 -3.61
C VAL A 15 -5.34 3.20 -3.35
N GLU A 16 -6.42 3.03 -4.11
CA GLU A 16 -7.34 1.89 -3.98
C GLU A 16 -6.67 0.55 -4.27
N LYS A 17 -5.84 0.48 -5.33
CA LYS A 17 -5.06 -0.73 -5.62
C LYS A 17 -4.01 -1.00 -4.55
N LEU A 18 -3.39 0.06 -4.03
CA LEU A 18 -2.43 -0.07 -2.95
C LEU A 18 -3.09 -0.56 -1.66
N ARG A 19 -4.36 -0.19 -1.38
CA ARG A 19 -5.12 -0.71 -0.24
C ARG A 19 -5.28 -2.23 -0.28
N LEU A 20 -5.39 -2.83 -1.46
CA LEU A 20 -5.47 -4.29 -1.63
C LEU A 20 -4.14 -4.99 -1.33
N ALA A 21 -3.01 -4.28 -1.45
CA ALA A 21 -1.70 -4.78 -1.07
C ALA A 21 -1.44 -4.69 0.44
N VAL A 22 -2.35 -4.05 1.20
CA VAL A 22 -2.21 -3.90 2.65
C VAL A 22 -2.61 -5.18 3.37
N LYS A 23 -1.72 -5.62 4.24
CA LYS A 23 -1.88 -6.77 5.12
C LYS A 23 -2.82 -6.39 6.24
N THR A 24 -3.96 -7.07 6.30
CA THR A 24 -4.98 -6.89 7.32
C THR A 24 -5.40 -8.25 7.87
N THR A 25 -6.23 -8.25 8.91
CA THR A 25 -6.85 -9.49 9.43
C THR A 25 -7.71 -10.18 8.36
N SER A 26 -8.35 -9.42 7.48
CA SER A 26 -9.13 -9.95 6.35
C SER A 26 -8.29 -10.28 5.12
N ASN A 27 -7.10 -9.67 4.98
CA ASN A 27 -6.16 -9.94 3.89
C ASN A 27 -4.77 -10.31 4.44
N PRO A 28 -4.55 -11.58 4.82
CA PRO A 28 -3.27 -12.03 5.36
C PRO A 28 -2.16 -12.09 4.30
N PHE A 29 -2.52 -12.02 3.01
CA PHE A 29 -1.60 -12.07 1.88
C PHE A 29 -1.08 -10.70 1.43
N GLY A 30 -1.46 -9.62 2.12
CA GLY A 30 -0.91 -8.29 1.83
C GLY A 30 0.61 -8.24 2.02
N GLU A 31 1.26 -7.43 1.19
CA GLU A 31 2.71 -7.26 1.15
C GLU A 31 3.22 -6.07 1.97
N ILE A 32 2.33 -5.16 2.35
CA ILE A 32 2.67 -3.96 3.13
C ILE A 32 1.76 -3.81 4.35
N SER A 33 2.22 -3.21 5.44
CA SER A 33 1.39 -2.90 6.60
C SER A 33 0.55 -1.63 6.39
N PRO A 34 -0.50 -1.39 7.21
CA PRO A 34 -1.24 -0.13 7.20
C PRO A 34 -0.35 1.10 7.46
N GLU A 35 0.72 0.93 8.26
CA GLU A 35 1.71 1.97 8.54
C GLU A 35 2.53 2.30 7.29
N GLU A 36 2.97 1.27 6.55
CA GLU A 36 3.69 1.44 5.29
C GLU A 36 2.79 2.05 4.21
N PHE A 37 1.51 1.69 4.17
CA PHE A 37 0.53 2.34 3.29
C PHE A 37 0.43 3.84 3.57
N LYS A 38 0.38 4.23 4.84
CA LYS A 38 0.38 5.63 5.26
C LYS A 38 1.67 6.35 4.87
N GLN A 39 2.82 5.70 5.01
CA GLN A 39 4.09 6.27 4.57
C GLN A 39 4.15 6.49 3.05
N ILE A 40 3.58 5.59 2.25
CA ILE A 40 3.60 5.67 0.78
C ILE A 40 2.59 6.71 0.26
N THR A 41 1.38 6.72 0.81
CA THR A 41 0.26 7.53 0.29
C THR A 41 0.06 8.85 1.00
N ASN A 42 0.65 9.00 2.19
CA ASN A 42 0.33 10.06 3.13
C ASN A 42 -1.16 10.11 3.54
N GLN A 43 -1.86 8.97 3.44
CA GLN A 43 -3.27 8.81 3.80
C GLN A 43 -3.43 7.72 4.86
N ASP A 44 -4.42 7.90 5.75
CA ASP A 44 -4.81 6.84 6.67
C ASP A 44 -5.50 5.69 5.93
N PHE A 45 -5.15 4.45 6.33
CA PHE A 45 -5.65 3.22 5.74
C PHE A 45 -7.05 2.88 6.26
#